data_AF-A0A7R9H0L7-F1
#
_entry.id   AF-A0A7R9H0L7-F1
#
_cell.length_a   1.000
_cell.length_b   1.000
_cell.length_c   1.000
_cell.angle_alpha   90.00
_cell.angle_beta   90.00
_cell.angle_gamma   90.00
#
_symmetry.space_group_name_H-M   'P 1'
#
loop_
_entity.id
_entity.type
_entity.pdbx_description
1 polymer ?
#
loop_
_entity_poly.entity_id
_entity_poly.type
_entity_poly.pdbx_seq_one_letter_code
_entity_poly.pdbx_strand_id
1 'polypeptide(L)' 'MKSRLKSFFSQRVVKARNARGNFQLLIITHDHQFLEKLHSLDLLEDYFHVSRDARGRSLIKKKHVVL' A
#
# COMPACT_ATOMS: atom_id res chain seq x y z
N MET A 1 -22.42 6.01 7.41
CA MET A 1 -21.90 5.79 6.03
C MET A 1 -20.35 5.83 5.99
N LYS A 2 -19.66 5.15 6.92
CA LYS A 2 -18.18 5.09 7.04
C LYS A 2 -17.63 3.64 7.09
N SER A 3 -18.42 2.66 6.63
CA SER A 3 -18.13 1.23 6.87
C SER A 3 -17.92 0.35 5.62
N ARG A 4 -17.92 0.90 4.40
CA ARG A 4 -17.89 0.06 3.18
C ARG A 4 -16.54 -0.01 2.43
N LEU A 5 -15.56 0.85 2.73
CA LEU A 5 -14.22 0.74 2.13
C LEU A 5 -13.23 -0.11 2.96
N LYS A 6 -13.46 -0.28 4.27
CA LYS A 6 -12.54 -1.02 5.16
C LYS A 6 -12.54 -2.54 4.96
N SER A 7 -13.49 -3.07 4.17
CA SER A 7 -13.67 -4.52 3.94
C SER A 7 -13.17 -4.99 2.56
N PHE A 8 -12.84 -4.07 1.65
CA PHE A 8 -12.65 -4.44 0.24
C PHE A 8 -11.32 -5.14 -0.04
N PHE A 9 -10.31 -4.93 0.79
CA PHE A 9 -9.00 -5.56 0.63
C PHE A 9 -8.86 -6.83 1.48
N SER A 10 -9.86 -7.72 1.38
CA SER A 10 -9.79 -9.04 2.00
C SER A 10 -8.56 -9.78 1.45
N GLN A 11 -7.81 -10.45 2.34
CA GLN A 11 -6.66 -11.31 2.05
C GLN A 11 -6.85 -12.22 0.83
N ARG A 12 -8.11 -12.52 0.47
CA ARG A 12 -8.52 -13.27 -0.72
C ARG A 12 -8.02 -12.68 -2.03
N VAL A 13 -8.06 -11.37 -2.26
CA VAL A 13 -7.66 -10.81 -3.58
C VAL A 13 -6.15 -10.95 -3.80
N VAL A 14 -5.34 -10.69 -2.77
CA VAL A 14 -3.88 -10.79 -2.87
C VAL A 14 -3.43 -12.25 -2.85
N LYS A 15 -3.86 -13.05 -1.86
CA LYS A 15 -3.44 -14.46 -1.77
C LYS A 15 -3.93 -15.32 -2.94
N ALA A 16 -5.17 -15.13 -3.41
CA ALA A 16 -5.69 -15.95 -4.52
C ALA A 16 -5.03 -15.63 -5.87
N ARG A 17 -4.41 -14.46 -6.02
CA ARG A 17 -3.76 -14.05 -7.28
C ARG A 17 -2.24 -14.14 -7.24
N ASN A 18 -1.62 -14.16 -6.05
CA ASN A 18 -0.18 -14.42 -5.91
C ASN A 18 0.23 -15.82 -6.41
N ALA A 19 -0.70 -16.79 -6.40
CA ALA A 19 -0.46 -18.16 -6.87
C ALA A 19 -0.19 -18.30 -8.38
N ARG A 20 -0.45 -17.27 -9.21
CA ARG A 20 -0.29 -17.36 -10.68
C ARG A 20 0.92 -16.60 -11.24
N GLY A 21 1.80 -16.03 -10.40
CA GLY A 21 3.04 -15.35 -10.82
C GLY A 21 2.87 -14.04 -11.64
N ASN A 22 1.71 -13.85 -12.27
CA ASN A 22 1.43 -12.74 -13.20
C ASN A 22 0.50 -11.68 -12.58
N PHE A 23 0.49 -11.54 -11.25
CA PHE A 23 -0.35 -10.55 -10.59
C PHE A 23 0.50 -9.43 -10.01
N GLN A 24 0.34 -8.24 -10.57
CA GLN A 24 0.85 -7.01 -10.01
C GLN A 24 -0.33 -6.13 -9.59
N LEU A 25 -0.22 -5.53 -8.40
CA LEU A 25 -1.22 -4.62 -7.88
C LEU A 25 -0.54 -3.32 -7.43
N LEU A 26 -0.98 -2.21 -8.01
CA LEU A 26 -0.56 -0.87 -7.60
C LEU A 26 -1.65 -0.25 -6.72
N ILE A 27 -1.25 0.23 -5.54
CA ILE A 27 -2.13 0.93 -4.61
C ILE A 27 -1.58 2.34 -4.39
N ILE A 28 -2.43 3.35 -4.54
CA ILE A 28 -2.11 4.75 -4.25
C ILE A 28 -3.01 5.19 -3.10
N THR A 29 -2.40 5.56 -1.98
CA THR A 29 -3.12 6.00 -0.77
C THR A 29 -2.29 7.03 -0.01
N HIS A 30 -2.96 7.83 0.80
CA HIS A 30 -2.34 8.71 1.80
C HIS A 30 -2.65 8.24 3.24
N ASP A 31 -3.37 7.13 3.40
CA ASP A 31 -3.76 6.58 4.70
C ASP A 31 -2.62 5.74 5.28
N HIS A 32 -1.95 6.28 6.31
CA HIS A 32 -0.88 5.58 7.02
C HIS A 32 -1.37 4.31 7.74
N GLN A 33 -2.59 4.32 8.31
CA GLN A 33 -3.16 3.16 8.99
C GLN A 33 -3.43 2.00 8.03
N PHE A 34 -3.63 2.30 6.75
CA PHE A 34 -3.77 1.27 5.72
C PHE A 34 -2.43 0.59 5.43
N LEU A 35 -1.33 1.35 5.37
CA LEU A 35 0.01 0.79 5.16
C LEU A 35 0.45 -0.11 6.33
N GLU A 36 0.20 0.31 7.58
CA GLU A 36 0.47 -0.48 8.79
C GLU A 36 -0.28 -1.82 8.77
N LYS A 37 -1.53 -1.83 8.32
CA LYS A 37 -2.33 -3.06 8.20
C LYS A 37 -1.82 -3.98 7.10
N LEU A 38 -1.32 -3.45 5.99
CA LEU A 38 -0.72 -4.29 4.95
C LEU A 38 0.59 -4.91 5.43
N HIS A 39 1.37 -4.15 6.19
CA HIS A 39 2.61 -4.63 6.79
C HIS A 39 2.34 -5.74 7.82
N SER A 40 1.38 -5.57 8.73
CA SER A 40 1.05 -6.60 9.73
C SER A 40 0.42 -7.87 9.15
N LEU A 41 0.06 -7.87 7.87
CA LEU A 41 -0.42 -9.03 7.13
C LEU A 41 0.67 -9.70 6.26
N ASP A 42 1.93 -9.27 6.40
CA ASP A 42 3.08 -9.69 5.58
C ASP A 42 2.87 -9.46 4.07
N LEU A 43 2.07 -8.44 3.71
CA LEU A 43 1.77 -8.11 2.31
C LEU A 43 2.60 -6.92 1.80
N LEU A 44 3.30 -6.21 2.68
CA LEU A 44 4.03 -4.98 2.35
C LEU A 44 5.25 -4.79 3.26
N GLU A 45 6.44 -4.83 2.67
CA GLU A 45 7.71 -4.50 3.35
C GLU A 45 8.12 -3.05 3.06
N ASP A 46 7.96 -2.65 1.79
CA ASP A 46 8.43 -1.37 1.25
C ASP A 46 7.31 -0.63 0.53
N TYR A 47 7.34 0.70 0.60
CA TYR A 47 6.48 1.56 -0.21
C TYR A 47 7.24 2.75 -0.80
N PHE A 48 6.66 3.34 -1.84
CA PHE A 48 7.16 4.60 -2.40
C PHE A 48 6.38 5.77 -1.79
N HIS A 49 7.08 6.63 -1.06
CA HIS A 49 6.56 7.89 -0.59
C HIS A 49 6.75 8.96 -1.65
N VAL A 50 5.66 9.58 -2.08
CA VAL A 50 5.67 10.68 -3.05
C VAL A 50 5.42 11.99 -2.30
N SER A 51 6.30 12.96 -2.48
CA SER A 51 6.19 14.30 -1.88
C SER A 51 6.58 15.39 -2.87
N ARG A 52 6.51 16.66 -2.45
CA ARG A 52 6.96 17.82 -3.22
C ARG A 52 8.19 18.44 -2.57
N ASP A 53 9.16 18.84 -3.38
CA ASP A 53 10.28 19.67 -2.92
C ASP A 53 9.86 21.15 -2.78
N ALA A 54 10.76 21.99 -2.26
CA ALA A 54 10.53 23.42 -2.10
C ALA A 54 10.28 24.17 -3.43
N ARG A 55 10.57 23.54 -4.58
CA ARG A 55 10.34 24.09 -5.92
C ARG A 55 9.08 23.50 -6.57
N GLY A 56 8.29 22.71 -5.84
CA GLY A 56 7.08 22.06 -6.34
C GLY A 56 7.31 20.82 -7.21
N ARG A 57 8.54 20.31 -7.32
CA ARG A 57 8.85 19.10 -8.10
C ARG A 57 8.53 17.85 -7.30
N SER A 58 8.05 16.81 -7.98
CA SER A 58 7.77 15.51 -7.34
C SER A 58 9.07 14.84 -6.90
N LEU A 59 9.11 14.40 -5.64
CA LEU A 59 10.16 13.54 -5.10
C LEU A 59 9.56 12.17 -4.79
N ILE A 60 10.23 11.11 -5.22
CA ILE A 60 9.83 9.74 -4.92
C ILE A 60 10.94 9.12 -4.09
N LYS A 61 10.61 8.58 -2.92
CA LYS A 61 11.55 7.91 -2.02
C LYS A 61 11.00 6.55 -1.62
N LYS A 62 11.81 5.50 -1.78
CA LYS A 62 11.51 4.19 -1.20
C LYS A 62 11.65 4.29 0.33
N LYS A 63 10.69 3.76 1.06
CA LYS A 63 10.70 3.70 2.53
C LYS A 63 10.32 2.29 2.98
N HIS A 64 11.01 1.83 4.01
CA HIS A 64 10.57 0.68 4.80
C HIS A 64 9.39 1.08 5.67
N VAL A 65 8.44 0.16 5.87
CA VAL A 65 7.44 0.34 6.93
C VAL A 65 8.16 0.12 8.26
N VAL A 66 8.23 1.17 9.08
CA VAL A 66 8.81 1.12 10.44
C VAL A 66 7.66 1.32 11.42
N LEU A 67 7.48 0.38 12.34
CA LEU A 67 6.48 0.42 13.41
C LEU A 67 6.85 1.44 14.50
#